data_AF-A0A077F9Q1-F1
#
_entry.id   AF-A0A077F9Q1-F1
#
_cell.length_a   1.000
_cell.length_b   1.000
_cell.length_c   1.000
_cell.angle_alpha   90.00
_cell.angle_beta   90.00
_cell.angle_gamma   90.00
#
_symmetry.space_group_name_H-M   'P 1'
#
loop_
_entity.id
_entity.type
_entity.pdbx_description
1 polymer ?
#
loop_
_entity_poly.entity_id
_entity_poly.type
_entity_poly.pdbx_seq_one_letter_code
_entity_poly.pdbx_strand_id
1 'polypeptide(L)' 'MAGDIQISECHDAGLGRSTISAWIFSSGPGADVIPRLLDVKITGMAQVGMNLTGIEEVDGAYYAQSWWCRVE' A
#
# COMPACT_ATOMS: atom_id res chain seq x y z
N MET A 1 1.94 8.48 -10.59
CA MET A 1 0.54 8.01 -10.66
C MET A 1 -0.25 8.83 -9.66
N ALA A 2 -1.47 9.26 -10.01
CA ALA A 2 -2.31 10.07 -9.14
C ALA A 2 -3.51 9.23 -8.67
N GLY A 3 -3.88 9.37 -7.40
CA GLY A 3 -4.99 8.66 -6.81
C GLY A 3 -4.96 8.79 -5.29
N ASP A 4 -6.13 8.60 -4.67
CA ASP A 4 -6.24 8.64 -3.22
C ASP A 4 -5.65 7.36 -2.62
N ILE A 5 -4.78 7.51 -1.63
CA ILE A 5 -4.22 6.37 -0.92
C ILE A 5 -5.16 6.01 0.22
N GLN A 6 -5.62 4.76 0.24
CA GLN A 6 -6.32 4.19 1.38
C GLN A 6 -5.36 3.33 2.19
N ILE A 7 -5.43 3.47 3.52
CA ILE A 7 -4.67 2.66 4.48
C ILE A 7 -5.68 2.03 5.44
N SER A 8 -5.65 0.71 5.58
CA SER A 8 -6.57 0.00 6.47
C SER A 8 -5.99 -1.33 6.95
N GLU A 9 -6.52 -1.84 8.05
CA GLU A 9 -6.26 -3.21 8.46
C GLU A 9 -7.10 -4.17 7.61
N CYS A 10 -6.45 -5.12 6.95
CA CYS A 10 -7.08 -6.11 6.08
C CYS A 10 -6.47 -7.48 6.32
N HIS A 11 -7.29 -8.54 6.25
CA HIS A 11 -6.78 -9.91 6.23
C HIS A 11 -6.08 -10.16 4.90
N ASP A 12 -4.83 -10.60 4.96
CA ASP A 12 -4.05 -11.01 3.79
C ASP A 12 -3.88 -12.53 3.78
N ALA A 13 -4.32 -13.15 2.68
CA ALA A 13 -4.29 -14.60 2.53
C ALA A 13 -2.87 -15.13 2.28
N GLY A 14 -2.01 -14.37 1.59
CA GLY A 14 -0.62 -14.77 1.30
C GLY A 14 0.24 -14.82 2.56
N LEU A 15 0.00 -13.90 3.50
CA LEU A 15 0.69 -13.78 4.78
C LEU A 15 -0.02 -14.53 5.92
N GLY A 16 -1.24 -15.02 5.70
CA GLY A 16 -2.03 -15.77 6.66
C GLY A 16 -2.44 -14.99 7.92
N ARG A 17 -2.47 -13.65 7.86
CA ARG A 17 -2.74 -12.76 9.00
C ARG A 17 -3.35 -11.44 8.55
N SER A 18 -3.93 -10.70 9.51
CA SER A 18 -4.27 -9.29 9.28
C SER A 18 -3.02 -8.44 9.24
N THR A 19 -2.97 -7.51 8.28
CA THR A 19 -1.89 -6.52 8.15
C THR A 19 -2.48 -5.14 7.93
N ILE A 20 -1.73 -4.10 8.30
CA ILE A 20 -2.00 -2.76 7.78
C ILE A 20 -1.57 -2.75 6.32
N SER A 21 -2.51 -2.54 5.41
CA SER A 21 -2.27 -2.52 3.97
C SER A 21 -2.56 -1.12 3.41
N ALA A 22 -1.85 -0.75 2.35
CA ALA A 22 -2.09 0.47 1.60
C ALA A 22 -2.30 0.18 0.11
N TRP A 23 -3.22 0.89 -0.51
CA TRP A 23 -3.55 0.77 -1.94
C TRP A 23 -4.12 2.07 -2.48
N ILE A 24 -4.17 2.19 -3.81
CA ILE A 24 -4.84 3.31 -4.47
C ILE A 24 -6.33 2.99 -4.53
N PHE A 25 -7.14 3.84 -3.92
CA PHE A 25 -8.57 3.69 -3.86
C PHE A 25 -9.20 3.72 -5.25
N SER A 26 -10.08 2.76 -5.50
CA SER A 26 -10.94 2.71 -6.68
C SER A 26 -12.37 2.44 -6.23
N SER A 27 -13.32 3.23 -6.71
CA SER A 27 -14.74 3.10 -6.34
C SER A 27 -15.47 1.98 -7.09
N GLY A 28 -14.83 1.36 -8.09
CA GLY A 28 -15.42 0.34 -8.94
C GLY A 28 -14.87 -1.07 -8.66
N PRO A 29 -15.61 -2.12 -9.04
CA PRO A 29 -15.07 -3.48 -9.01
C PRO A 29 -13.90 -3.58 -10.00
N GLY A 30 -12.75 -4.05 -9.51
CA GLY A 30 -11.54 -4.18 -10.31
C GLY A 30 -10.36 -4.62 -9.46
N ALA A 31 -9.31 -5.10 -10.12
CA ALA A 31 -8.02 -5.29 -9.46
C ALA A 31 -7.40 -3.93 -9.11
N ASP A 32 -6.58 -3.91 -8.07
CA ASP A 32 -5.79 -2.72 -7.74
C ASP A 32 -4.85 -2.39 -8.91
N VAL A 33 -4.63 -1.10 -9.15
CA VAL A 33 -3.82 -0.61 -10.27
C VAL A 33 -2.34 -1.03 -10.13
N ILE A 34 -1.89 -1.15 -8.88
CA ILE A 34 -0.60 -1.72 -8.48
C ILE A 34 -0.84 -2.69 -7.32
N PRO A 35 0.09 -3.63 -7.07
CA PRO A 35 0.03 -4.48 -5.89
C PRO A 35 -0.16 -3.67 -4.61
N ARG A 36 -0.89 -4.23 -3.65
CA ARG A 36 -1.04 -3.60 -2.33
C ARG A 36 0.30 -3.63 -1.62
N LEU A 37 0.60 -2.53 -0.93
CA LEU A 37 1.69 -2.52 0.04
C LEU A 37 1.15 -3.17 1.31
N LEU A 38 1.71 -4.32 1.70
CA LEU A 38 1.35 -5.09 2.88
C LEU A 38 2.30 -4.75 4.05
N ASP A 39 1.87 -5.05 5.28
CA ASP A 39 2.63 -4.80 6.52
C ASP A 39 3.14 -3.35 6.69
N VAL A 40 2.37 -2.41 6.16
CA VAL A 40 2.72 -0.99 6.03
C VAL A 40 3.14 -0.37 7.36
N LYS A 41 4.16 0.47 7.26
CA LYS A 41 4.60 1.41 8.28
C LYS A 41 4.74 2.79 7.64
N ILE A 42 4.28 3.82 8.33
CA ILE A 42 4.63 5.20 7.99
C ILE A 42 6.03 5.45 8.55
N THR A 43 7.01 5.66 7.68
CA THR A 43 8.43 5.86 8.06
C THR A 43 8.86 7.31 8.04
N GLY A 44 8.07 8.18 7.43
CA GLY A 44 8.27 9.63 7.46
C GLY A 44 6.98 10.36 7.09
N MET A 45 6.79 11.55 7.66
CA MET A 45 5.63 12.40 7.39
C MET A 45 6.05 13.87 7.47
N ALA A 46 5.57 14.66 6.53
CA ALA A 46 5.68 16.11 6.48
C ALA A 46 4.31 16.70 6.13
N GLN A 47 4.20 18.03 6.09
CA GLN A 47 2.92 18.72 5.90
C GLN A 47 2.15 18.29 4.64
N VAL A 48 2.85 17.91 3.57
CA VAL A 48 2.26 17.59 2.26
C VAL A 48 2.76 16.26 1.68
N GLY A 49 3.36 15.41 2.50
CA GLY A 49 3.85 14.12 2.04
C GLY A 49 4.15 13.13 3.14
N MET A 50 4.14 11.85 2.78
CA MET A 50 4.48 10.75 3.68
C MET A 50 5.23 9.64 2.93
N ASN A 51 6.09 8.93 3.64
CA ASN A 51 6.69 7.68 3.21
C ASN A 51 5.93 6.51 3.83
N LEU A 52 5.42 5.62 2.99
CA LEU A 52 4.91 4.31 3.38
C LEU A 52 5.94 3.26 3.00
N THR A 53 6.26 2.34 3.91
CA THR A 53 7.17 1.23 3.66
C THR A 53 6.48 -0.07 4.04
N GLY A 54 6.63 -1.10 3.23
CA GLY A 54 6.04 -2.41 3.45
C GLY A 54 6.59 -3.43 2.47
N ILE A 55 5.81 -4.46 2.17
CA ILE A 55 6.13 -5.49 1.19
C ILE A 55 5.06 -5.56 0.10
N GLU A 56 5.46 -5.76 -1.14
CA GLU A 56 4.56 -6.06 -2.25
C GLU A 56 4.80 -7.50 -2.71
N GLU A 57 3.72 -8.24 -2.98
CA GLU A 57 3.80 -9.51 -3.69
C GLU A 57 3.70 -9.22 -5.19
N VAL A 58 4.71 -9.66 -5.95
CA VAL A 58 4.74 -9.58 -7.41
C VAL A 58 5.16 -10.95 -7.93
N ASP A 59 4.27 -11.59 -8.70
CA ASP A 59 4.50 -12.91 -9.31
C ASP A 59 4.98 -13.98 -8.30
N GLY A 60 4.40 -14.00 -7.10
CA GLY A 60 4.73 -14.95 -6.03
C GLY A 60 6.02 -14.64 -5.25
N ALA A 61 6.71 -13.54 -5.57
CA ALA A 61 7.87 -13.06 -4.83
C ALA A 61 7.52 -11.80 -4.00
N TYR A 62 8.10 -11.71 -2.80
CA TYR A 62 7.89 -10.58 -1.91
C TYR A 62 9.06 -9.59 -2.01
N TYR A 63 8.75 -8.33 -2.27
CA TYR A 63 9.71 -7.25 -2.38
C TYR A 63 9.48 -6.20 -1.31
N ALA A 64 10.55 -5.76 -0.64
CA ALA A 64 10.49 -4.58 0.20
C ALA A 64 10.31 -3.34 -0.68
N GLN A 65 9.27 -2.56 -0.41
CA GLN A 65 8.90 -1.41 -1.23
C GLN A 65 8.61 -0.20 -0.35
N SER A 66 8.89 0.98 -0.90
CA SER A 66 8.46 2.25 -0.30
C SER A 66 7.74 3.13 -1.31
N TRP A 67 6.67 3.79 -0.86
CA TRP A 67 5.91 4.77 -1.63
C TRP A 67 6.14 6.16 -1.04
N TRP A 68 6.55 7.08 -1.91
CA TRP A 68 6.57 8.50 -1.59
C TRP A 68 5.25 9.13 -2.02
N CYS A 69 4.36 9.34 -1.07
CA CYS A 69 3.04 9.91 -1.30
C CYS A 69 3.10 11.42 -1.08
N ARG A 70 2.70 12.22 -2.07
CA ARG A 70 2.64 13.68 -1.98
C ARG A 70 1.42 14.22 -2.71
N VAL A 71 0.94 15.37 -2.28
CA VAL A 71 -0.07 16.13 -3.03
C VAL A 71 0.63 16.72 -4.26
N GLU A 72 0.18 16.34 -5.46
CA GLU A 72 0.53 17.02 -6.73
C GLU A 72 -0.66 17.81 -7.23
#